data_AF-A0A6I7PKC1-F1
#
_entry.id   AF-A0A6I7PKC1-F1
#
_cell.length_a   1.000
_cell.length_b   1.000
_cell.length_c   1.000
_cell.angle_alpha   90.00
_cell.angle_beta   90.00
_cell.angle_gamma   90.00
#
_symmetry.space_group_name_H-M   'P 1'
#
loop_
_entity.id
_entity.type
_entity.pdbx_description
1 polymer ?
#
loop_
_entity_poly.entity_id
_entity_poly.type
_entity_poly.pdbx_seq_one_letter_code
_entity_poly.pdbx_strand_id
1 'polypeptide(L)'
;MVPAPGRLRRMDRVSDENSPRRRPGRAPAAPDLLVFTRQSVREVDRAAIEEFGVPGVVLMENAALALFERCMDELETSDEPGPVIICCGGGNNGGDGLALARHLHNAGADAVVLIAATIDGFAGDALVNLRIAQRMGLPIAVLDPESPVSTLAALLDSHGEPGMVVDALLGTGLDRPLSHPITEVVGWINDRAAVGAIVIAADIPTGLDCDTGAPLLAPGDTDEEALRRAVVVAHATVTFVGVKAGFLAPGAERWTGEVCVGDIGAPIELLQRYGVPAQEH
;
A
#
# COMPACT_ATOMS: atom_id res chain seq x y z
N MET A 1 -31.49 -0.39 -14.90
CA MET A 1 -30.81 0.92 -14.75
C MET A 1 -29.55 0.62 -13.97
N VAL A 2 -28.43 0.42 -14.68
CA VAL A 2 -27.16 -0.12 -14.14
C VAL A 2 -26.25 1.06 -13.82
N PRO A 3 -25.60 1.13 -12.65
CA PRO A 3 -24.72 2.26 -12.29
C PRO A 3 -23.34 2.11 -12.97
N ALA A 4 -22.72 3.25 -13.29
CA ALA A 4 -21.44 3.35 -13.97
C ALA A 4 -20.25 3.19 -13.00
N PRO A 5 -19.10 2.65 -13.44
CA PRO A 5 -17.92 2.45 -12.59
C PRO A 5 -17.16 3.77 -12.33
N GLY A 6 -16.51 3.83 -11.16
CA GLY A 6 -15.79 4.99 -10.62
C GLY A 6 -14.66 5.50 -11.52
N ARG A 7 -14.44 6.82 -11.47
CA ARG A 7 -13.45 7.53 -12.28
C ARG A 7 -12.05 7.38 -11.68
N LEU A 8 -11.15 6.70 -12.38
CA LEU A 8 -9.70 6.92 -12.22
C LEU A 8 -9.36 8.35 -12.66
N ARG A 9 -8.69 9.13 -11.81
CA ARG A 9 -8.11 10.43 -12.18
C ARG A 9 -6.58 10.34 -12.15
N ARG A 10 -5.95 10.96 -13.15
CA ARG A 10 -4.50 11.17 -13.25
C ARG A 10 -4.21 12.62 -12.87
N MET A 11 -3.22 12.86 -12.02
CA MET A 11 -2.75 14.22 -11.74
C MET A 11 -1.89 14.72 -12.90
N ASP A 12 -2.31 15.81 -13.55
CA ASP A 12 -1.51 16.50 -14.57
C ASP A 12 -0.69 17.63 -13.92
N ARG A 13 0.61 17.67 -14.22
CA ARG A 13 1.54 18.72 -13.77
C ARG A 13 1.21 20.07 -14.41
N VAL A 14 1.39 21.14 -13.62
CA VAL A 14 1.31 22.55 -14.01
C VAL A 14 2.21 22.83 -15.23
N SER A 15 1.62 23.43 -16.26
CA SER A 15 2.25 23.76 -17.54
C SER A 15 3.09 25.04 -17.45
N ASP A 16 4.37 24.94 -17.79
CA ASP A 16 5.29 26.08 -17.98
C ASP A 16 5.23 26.58 -19.44
N GLU A 17 4.79 27.82 -19.65
CA GLU A 17 4.53 28.43 -20.96
C GLU A 17 5.83 28.93 -21.64
N ASN A 18 6.72 28.06 -22.14
CA ASN A 18 7.65 28.44 -23.23
C ASN A 18 8.44 27.29 -23.89
N SER A 19 7.77 26.40 -24.64
CA SER A 19 8.49 25.41 -25.47
C SER A 19 7.92 25.27 -26.90
N PRO A 20 8.78 25.11 -27.94
CA PRO A 20 8.35 25.18 -29.33
C PRO A 20 7.48 23.97 -29.73
N ARG A 21 6.37 24.27 -30.41
CA ARG A 21 5.29 23.35 -30.80
C ARG A 21 5.81 22.09 -31.51
N ARG A 22 5.80 20.95 -30.81
CA ARG A 22 5.94 19.62 -31.42
C ARG A 22 4.71 19.33 -32.28
N ARG A 23 4.92 18.73 -33.46
CA ARG A 23 3.85 18.22 -34.34
C ARG A 23 2.91 17.32 -33.54
N PRO A 24 1.59 17.25 -33.86
CA PRO A 24 0.68 16.33 -33.19
C PRO A 24 1.02 14.92 -33.66
N GLY A 25 1.99 14.29 -32.99
CA GLY A 25 2.07 12.84 -32.96
C GLY A 25 0.74 12.37 -32.38
N ARG A 26 0.10 11.42 -33.06
CA ARG A 26 -1.03 10.65 -32.51
C ARG A 26 -0.66 10.34 -31.06
N ALA A 27 -1.43 10.84 -30.09
CA ALA A 27 -1.25 10.46 -28.71
C ALA A 27 -1.15 8.93 -28.71
N PRO A 28 -0.10 8.33 -28.11
CA PRO A 28 -0.07 6.88 -27.98
C PRO A 28 -1.42 6.48 -27.41
N ALA A 29 -2.09 5.50 -28.04
CA ALA A 29 -3.31 4.94 -27.50
C ALA A 29 -3.02 4.64 -26.02
N ALA A 30 -3.93 5.05 -25.12
CA ALA A 30 -3.77 4.73 -23.71
C ALA A 30 -3.42 3.23 -23.64
N PRO A 31 -2.28 2.85 -23.04
CA PRO A 31 -1.98 1.43 -22.93
C PRO A 31 -3.19 0.79 -22.26
N ASP A 32 -3.70 -0.29 -22.87
CA ASP A 32 -4.81 -1.04 -22.29
C ASP A 32 -4.45 -1.32 -20.82
N LEU A 33 -5.40 -1.11 -19.92
CA LEU A 33 -5.17 -1.34 -18.49
C LEU A 33 -4.65 -2.77 -18.32
N LEU A 34 -3.43 -2.91 -17.82
CA LEU A 34 -2.80 -4.20 -17.58
C LEU A 34 -3.15 -4.67 -16.17
N VAL A 35 -3.53 -5.93 -16.09
CA VAL A 35 -3.92 -6.66 -14.89
C VAL A 35 -2.87 -7.70 -14.56
N PHE A 36 -2.55 -7.84 -13.29
CA PHE A 36 -1.49 -8.71 -12.82
C PHE A 36 -2.03 -9.67 -11.75
N THR A 37 -1.69 -10.94 -11.92
CA THR A 37 -1.83 -11.93 -10.85
C THR A 37 -0.64 -11.81 -9.88
N ARG A 38 -0.76 -12.42 -8.71
CA ARG A 38 0.34 -12.61 -7.76
C ARG A 38 1.58 -13.18 -8.42
N GLN A 39 1.41 -14.19 -9.27
CA GLN A 39 2.51 -14.80 -10.00
C GLN A 39 3.15 -13.81 -10.97
N SER A 40 2.34 -13.07 -11.73
CA SER A 40 2.83 -12.06 -12.67
C SER A 40 3.63 -10.95 -11.97
N VAL A 41 3.16 -10.43 -10.83
CA VAL A 41 3.89 -9.42 -10.06
C VAL A 41 5.25 -9.95 -9.61
N ARG A 42 5.30 -11.17 -9.06
CA ARG A 42 6.56 -11.81 -8.66
C ARG A 42 7.54 -11.96 -9.83
N GLU A 43 7.05 -12.28 -11.01
CA GLU A 43 7.89 -12.39 -12.21
C GLU A 43 8.38 -11.02 -12.70
N VAL A 44 7.57 -9.96 -12.59
CA VAL A 44 8.02 -8.59 -12.89
C VAL A 44 9.16 -8.19 -11.96
N ASP A 45 9.00 -8.36 -10.65
CA ASP A 45 10.04 -8.00 -9.67
C ASP A 45 11.33 -8.81 -9.90
N ARG A 46 11.19 -10.13 -10.07
CA ARG A 46 12.32 -11.03 -10.35
C ARG A 46 13.05 -10.61 -11.62
N ALA A 47 12.33 -10.40 -12.72
CA ALA A 47 12.95 -10.04 -14.00
C ALA A 47 13.56 -8.62 -13.97
N ALA A 48 12.95 -7.67 -13.26
CA ALA A 48 13.52 -6.33 -13.09
C ALA A 48 14.90 -6.40 -12.41
N ILE A 49 15.03 -7.24 -11.38
CA ILE A 49 16.29 -7.45 -10.65
C ILE A 49 17.28 -8.29 -11.46
N GLU A 50 16.86 -9.46 -11.94
CA GLU A 50 17.77 -10.46 -12.51
C GLU A 50 18.10 -10.22 -13.99
N GLU A 51 17.13 -9.76 -14.80
CA GLU A 51 17.32 -9.56 -16.26
C GLU A 51 17.75 -8.12 -16.57
N PHE A 52 17.19 -7.13 -15.87
CA PHE A 52 17.44 -5.71 -16.13
C PHE A 52 18.40 -5.05 -15.12
N GLY A 53 18.76 -5.74 -14.03
CA GLY A 53 19.73 -5.25 -13.05
C GLY A 53 19.24 -4.08 -12.19
N VAL A 54 17.92 -3.86 -12.11
CA VAL A 54 17.33 -2.83 -11.24
C VAL A 54 17.36 -3.34 -9.80
N PRO A 55 18.10 -2.72 -8.86
CA PRO A 55 18.16 -3.21 -7.49
C PRO A 55 16.79 -3.18 -6.80
N GLY A 56 16.47 -4.19 -6.00
CA GLY A 56 15.18 -4.27 -5.28
C GLY A 56 14.91 -3.05 -4.40
N VAL A 57 15.93 -2.53 -3.70
CA VAL A 57 15.83 -1.28 -2.93
C VAL A 57 15.43 -0.06 -3.78
N VAL A 58 15.75 -0.03 -5.08
CA VAL A 58 15.31 1.06 -5.98
C VAL A 58 13.84 0.91 -6.32
N LEU A 59 13.35 -0.32 -6.55
CA LEU A 59 11.93 -0.59 -6.75
C LEU A 59 11.11 -0.19 -5.51
N MET A 60 11.58 -0.58 -4.32
CA MET A 60 11.01 -0.22 -3.02
C MET A 60 11.02 1.30 -2.77
N GLU A 61 12.10 2.00 -3.16
CA GLU A 61 12.15 3.47 -3.04
C GLU A 61 11.07 4.14 -3.89
N ASN A 62 10.87 3.66 -5.12
CA ASN A 62 9.84 4.20 -6.00
C ASN A 62 8.42 3.88 -5.51
N ALA A 63 8.19 2.67 -4.98
CA ALA A 63 6.94 2.30 -4.32
C ALA A 63 6.61 3.25 -3.15
N ALA A 64 7.61 3.53 -2.31
CA ALA A 64 7.49 4.45 -1.19
C ALA A 64 7.25 5.91 -1.62
N LEU A 65 7.84 6.36 -2.73
CA LEU A 65 7.56 7.68 -3.29
C LEU A 65 6.13 7.80 -3.82
N ALA A 66 5.58 6.77 -4.46
CA ALA A 66 4.19 6.76 -4.88
C ALA A 66 3.22 6.79 -3.68
N LEU A 67 3.53 6.04 -2.62
CA LEU A 67 2.80 6.13 -1.35
C LEU A 67 2.89 7.53 -0.75
N PHE A 68 4.08 8.12 -0.76
CA PHE A 68 4.33 9.44 -0.21
C PHE A 68 3.52 10.51 -0.94
N GLU A 69 3.51 10.51 -2.28
CA GLU A 69 2.68 11.41 -3.07
C GLU A 69 1.20 11.32 -2.66
N ARG A 70 0.67 10.09 -2.56
CA ARG A 70 -0.73 9.89 -2.15
C ARG A 70 -0.99 10.35 -0.70
N CYS A 71 -0.06 10.11 0.22
CA CYS A 71 -0.20 10.58 1.61
C CYS A 71 -0.19 12.10 1.69
N MET A 72 0.69 12.76 0.92
CA MET A 72 0.79 14.22 0.91
C MET A 72 -0.48 14.87 0.35
N ASP A 73 -1.10 14.30 -0.69
CA ASP A 73 -2.38 14.79 -1.21
C ASP A 73 -3.47 14.85 -0.11
N GLU A 74 -3.53 13.84 0.76
CA GLU A 74 -4.47 13.78 1.87
C GLU A 74 -4.07 14.76 3.00
N LEU A 75 -2.77 14.86 3.31
CA LEU A 75 -2.28 15.78 4.35
C LEU A 75 -2.47 17.25 3.98
N GLU A 76 -2.24 17.62 2.72
CA GLU A 76 -2.35 19.01 2.24
C GLU A 76 -3.80 19.51 2.17
N THR A 77 -4.77 18.59 2.14
CA THR A 77 -6.20 18.92 2.09
C THR A 77 -6.88 18.91 3.47
N SER A 78 -6.15 18.53 4.53
CA SER A 78 -6.66 18.49 5.89
C SER A 78 -6.23 19.71 6.70
N ASP A 79 -7.20 20.35 7.38
CA ASP A 79 -6.93 21.48 8.28
C ASP A 79 -6.21 21.03 9.56
N GLU A 80 -6.51 19.82 10.05
CA GLU A 80 -5.92 19.21 11.25
C GLU A 80 -5.60 17.72 10.94
N PRO A 81 -4.48 17.43 10.25
CA PRO A 81 -4.20 16.09 9.72
C PRO A 81 -3.93 15.01 10.77
N GLY A 82 -3.69 15.37 12.03
CA GLY A 82 -3.22 14.44 13.07
C GLY A 82 -1.90 13.74 12.69
N PRO A 83 -1.42 12.78 13.50
CA PRO A 83 -0.28 11.96 13.16
C PRO A 83 -0.65 10.90 12.10
N VAL A 84 0.36 10.51 11.31
CA VAL A 84 0.32 9.37 10.40
C VAL A 84 0.87 8.14 11.10
N ILE A 85 0.04 7.11 11.30
CA ILE A 85 0.48 5.82 11.84
C ILE A 85 0.72 4.85 10.69
N ILE A 86 1.95 4.38 10.52
CA ILE A 86 2.35 3.46 9.45
C ILE A 86 2.53 2.06 10.05
N CYS A 87 1.60 1.16 9.72
CA CYS A 87 1.60 -0.22 10.20
C CYS A 87 2.44 -1.10 9.28
N CYS A 88 3.68 -1.43 9.66
CA CYS A 88 4.63 -2.19 8.86
C CYS A 88 4.69 -3.66 9.27
N GLY A 89 4.60 -4.57 8.30
CA GLY A 89 4.97 -5.98 8.47
C GLY A 89 6.47 -6.22 8.35
N GLY A 90 6.90 -7.49 8.39
CA GLY A 90 8.32 -7.87 8.29
C GLY A 90 8.85 -8.11 6.86
N GLY A 91 7.96 -8.08 5.85
CA GLY A 91 8.29 -8.34 4.45
C GLY A 91 8.49 -7.06 3.62
N ASN A 92 8.47 -7.21 2.30
CA ASN A 92 8.67 -6.08 1.37
C ASN A 92 7.67 -4.95 1.58
N ASN A 93 6.38 -5.25 1.80
CA ASN A 93 5.36 -4.21 2.05
C ASN A 93 5.71 -3.35 3.28
N GLY A 94 6.21 -3.98 4.34
CA GLY A 94 6.70 -3.26 5.51
C GLY A 94 7.95 -2.43 5.23
N GLY A 95 8.80 -2.89 4.31
CA GLY A 95 9.93 -2.13 3.76
C GLY A 95 9.49 -0.87 3.00
N ASP A 96 8.44 -0.96 2.17
CA ASP A 96 7.82 0.18 1.48
C ASP A 96 7.29 1.19 2.52
N GLY A 97 6.61 0.72 3.56
CA GLY A 97 6.14 1.56 4.68
C GLY A 97 7.28 2.24 5.47
N LEU A 98 8.40 1.55 5.70
CA LEU A 98 9.57 2.13 6.36
C LEU A 98 10.26 3.20 5.50
N ALA A 99 10.32 2.99 4.18
CA ALA A 99 10.82 3.99 3.24
C ALA A 99 9.88 5.19 3.16
N LEU A 100 8.55 4.98 3.15
CA LEU A 100 7.53 6.02 3.25
C LEU A 100 7.72 6.86 4.52
N ALA A 101 7.92 6.21 5.67
CA ALA A 101 8.11 6.89 6.95
C ALA A 101 9.29 7.86 6.91
N ARG A 102 10.39 7.49 6.24
CA ARG A 102 11.54 8.39 6.02
C ARG A 102 11.16 9.60 5.18
N HIS A 103 10.40 9.41 4.10
CA HIS A 103 9.98 10.53 3.24
C HIS A 103 9.03 11.48 3.95
N LEU A 104 8.04 10.96 4.67
CA LEU A 104 7.14 11.77 5.51
C LEU A 104 7.91 12.54 6.58
N HIS A 105 8.86 11.90 7.26
CA HIS A 105 9.70 12.57 8.24
C HIS A 105 10.55 13.69 7.63
N ASN A 106 11.16 13.47 6.46
CA ASN A 106 11.91 14.50 5.75
C ASN A 106 11.03 15.67 5.29
N ALA A 107 9.75 15.43 5.02
CA ALA A 107 8.76 16.46 4.71
C ALA A 107 8.24 17.20 5.97
N GLY A 108 8.65 16.78 7.17
CA GLY A 108 8.21 17.37 8.43
C GLY A 108 6.83 16.93 8.90
N ALA A 109 6.27 15.87 8.30
CA ALA A 109 5.02 15.28 8.77
C ALA A 109 5.23 14.52 10.09
N ASP A 110 4.23 14.57 10.98
CA ASP A 110 4.21 13.78 12.20
C ASP A 110 3.87 12.33 11.86
N ALA A 111 4.90 11.48 11.73
CA ALA A 111 4.75 10.09 11.33
C ALA A 111 5.40 9.16 12.36
N VAL A 112 4.66 8.12 12.74
CA VAL A 112 5.11 7.05 13.63
C VAL A 112 4.94 5.69 12.96
N VAL A 113 5.94 4.83 13.10
CA VAL A 113 5.90 3.46 12.58
C VAL A 113 5.48 2.51 13.69
N LEU A 114 4.48 1.68 13.42
CA LEU A 114 4.16 0.49 14.20
C LEU A 114 4.68 -0.73 13.45
N ILE A 115 5.68 -1.42 13.99
CA ILE A 115 6.18 -2.68 13.44
C ILE A 115 5.38 -3.85 14.04
N ALA A 116 4.57 -4.51 13.22
CA ALA A 116 3.80 -5.71 13.57
C ALA A 116 4.55 -7.01 13.19
N ALA A 117 5.85 -7.05 13.48
CA ALA A 117 6.74 -8.17 13.19
C ALA A 117 7.91 -8.19 14.16
N THR A 118 8.70 -9.27 14.17
CA THR A 118 9.96 -9.30 14.92
C THR A 118 11.04 -8.51 14.16
N ILE A 119 11.77 -7.64 14.87
CA ILE A 119 12.86 -6.83 14.29
C ILE A 119 13.92 -7.70 13.60
N ASP A 120 14.26 -8.84 14.21
CA ASP A 120 15.24 -9.78 13.65
C ASP A 120 14.72 -10.54 12.42
N GLY A 121 13.41 -10.46 12.13
CA GLY A 121 12.79 -11.05 10.95
C GLY A 121 12.97 -10.25 9.66
N PHE A 122 13.43 -9.00 9.75
CA PHE A 122 13.67 -8.16 8.57
C PHE A 122 14.92 -8.62 7.82
N ALA A 123 14.79 -8.76 6.50
CA ALA A 123 15.88 -9.11 5.59
C ALA A 123 15.81 -8.28 4.29
N GLY A 124 16.83 -8.42 3.45
CA GLY A 124 16.87 -7.79 2.13
C GLY A 124 16.66 -6.27 2.18
N ASP A 125 15.86 -5.76 1.26
CA ASP A 125 15.59 -4.33 1.09
C ASP A 125 14.80 -3.75 2.28
N ALA A 126 13.89 -4.53 2.89
CA ALA A 126 13.15 -4.10 4.07
C ALA A 126 14.09 -3.84 5.26
N LEU A 127 15.12 -4.68 5.45
CA LEU A 127 16.13 -4.47 6.50
C LEU A 127 16.98 -3.22 6.24
N VAL A 128 17.24 -2.87 4.96
CA VAL A 128 17.93 -1.63 4.62
C VAL A 128 17.13 -0.43 5.12
N ASN A 129 15.84 -0.38 4.81
CA ASN A 129 14.98 0.73 5.24
C ASN A 129 14.74 0.76 6.74
N LEU A 130 14.62 -0.38 7.42
CA LEU A 130 14.56 -0.44 8.89
C LEU A 130 15.80 0.19 9.53
N ARG A 131 16.99 -0.14 9.05
CA ARG A 131 18.26 0.40 9.58
C ARG A 131 18.38 1.89 9.33
N ILE A 132 17.90 2.39 8.20
CA ILE A 132 17.88 3.82 7.90
C ILE A 132 16.93 4.53 8.88
N ALA A 133 15.69 4.03 9.02
CA ALA A 133 14.70 4.59 9.94
C ALA A 133 15.22 4.67 11.38
N GLN A 134 15.86 3.61 11.87
CA GLN A 134 16.48 3.58 13.20
C GLN A 134 17.61 4.62 13.35
N ARG A 135 18.47 4.78 12.34
CA ARG A 135 19.57 5.76 12.37
C ARG A 135 19.10 7.20 12.26
N MET A 136 17.98 7.44 11.59
CA MET A 136 17.30 8.74 11.56
C MET A 136 16.62 9.05 12.90
N GLY A 137 16.44 8.05 13.77
CA GLY A 137 15.71 8.23 15.02
C GLY A 137 14.22 8.41 14.81
N LEU A 138 13.64 7.78 13.77
CA LEU A 138 12.20 7.83 13.55
C LEU A 138 11.45 7.23 14.77
N PRO A 139 10.28 7.77 15.15
CA PRO A 139 9.42 7.15 16.15
C PRO A 139 8.99 5.76 15.66
N ILE A 140 9.44 4.72 16.35
CA ILE A 140 9.13 3.32 16.02
C ILE A 140 8.63 2.63 17.29
N ALA A 141 7.39 2.16 17.24
CA ALA A 141 6.82 1.21 18.19
C ALA A 141 6.89 -0.21 17.62
N VAL A 142 7.15 -1.20 18.47
CA VAL A 142 7.13 -2.62 18.08
C VAL A 142 5.96 -3.27 18.79
N LEU A 143 5.10 -3.95 18.03
CA LEU A 143 3.95 -4.67 18.56
C LEU A 143 4.40 -5.80 19.48
N ASP A 144 3.94 -5.81 20.72
CA ASP A 144 4.07 -6.98 21.58
C ASP A 144 3.04 -8.05 21.14
N PRO A 145 3.47 -9.21 20.61
CA PRO A 145 2.55 -10.25 20.17
C PRO A 145 1.74 -10.87 21.31
N GLU A 146 2.19 -10.77 22.56
CA GLU A 146 1.45 -11.27 23.72
C GLU A 146 0.46 -10.24 24.26
N SER A 147 0.58 -8.98 23.86
CA SER A 147 -0.28 -7.88 24.31
C SER A 147 -0.48 -6.80 23.23
N PRO A 148 -1.01 -7.18 22.04
CA PRO A 148 -1.13 -6.27 20.91
C PRO A 148 -2.07 -5.10 21.19
N VAL A 149 -3.21 -5.37 21.86
CA VAL A 149 -4.19 -4.33 22.22
C VAL A 149 -3.58 -3.28 23.15
N SER A 150 -2.77 -3.70 24.13
CA SER A 150 -2.09 -2.77 25.04
C SER A 150 -1.03 -1.95 24.31
N THR A 151 -0.33 -2.54 23.33
CA THR A 151 0.63 -1.80 22.51
C THR A 151 -0.08 -0.73 21.67
N LEU A 152 -1.20 -1.08 21.05
CA LEU A 152 -2.01 -0.15 20.24
C LEU A 152 -2.60 0.98 21.09
N ALA A 153 -3.04 0.69 22.32
CA ALA A 153 -3.48 1.72 23.26
C ALA A 153 -2.34 2.66 23.65
N ALA A 154 -1.15 2.14 23.97
CA ALA A 154 0.01 2.94 24.31
C ALA A 154 0.49 3.83 23.14
N LEU A 155 0.31 3.38 21.89
CA LEU A 155 0.58 4.16 20.69
C LEU A 155 -0.32 5.39 20.63
N LEU A 156 -1.62 5.23 20.86
CA LEU A 156 -2.59 6.34 20.93
C LEU A 156 -2.31 7.28 22.10
N ASP A 157 -1.98 6.74 23.28
CA ASP A 157 -1.64 7.57 24.45
C ASP A 157 -0.41 8.45 24.19
N SER A 158 0.54 7.95 23.37
CA SER A 158 1.80 8.65 23.08
C SER A 158 1.70 9.64 21.93
N HIS A 159 0.89 9.35 20.91
CA HIS A 159 0.85 10.10 19.65
C HIS A 159 -0.50 10.78 19.38
N GLY A 160 -1.57 10.39 20.07
CA GLY A 160 -2.93 10.85 19.81
C GLY A 160 -3.67 9.99 18.78
N GLU A 161 -4.92 10.37 18.49
CA GLU A 161 -5.71 9.72 17.43
C GLU A 161 -5.14 10.07 16.05
N PRO A 162 -4.87 9.08 15.19
CA PRO A 162 -4.37 9.34 13.85
C PRO A 162 -5.44 10.00 12.99
N GLY A 163 -5.04 11.01 12.20
CA GLY A 163 -5.87 11.41 11.06
C GLY A 163 -5.59 10.55 9.83
N MET A 164 -4.49 9.79 9.81
CA MET A 164 -4.19 8.83 8.75
C MET A 164 -3.52 7.57 9.28
N VAL A 165 -3.90 6.43 8.73
CA VAL A 165 -3.25 5.14 8.94
C VAL A 165 -2.83 4.54 7.60
N VAL A 166 -1.56 4.15 7.49
CA VAL A 166 -1.04 3.45 6.31
C VAL A 166 -0.90 1.97 6.62
N ASP A 167 -1.65 1.14 5.89
CA ASP A 167 -1.53 -0.31 5.94
C ASP A 167 -0.40 -0.79 5.03
N ALA A 168 0.75 -1.09 5.64
CA ALA A 168 1.92 -1.68 5.02
C ALA A 168 2.25 -3.04 5.65
N LEU A 169 1.23 -3.77 6.12
CA LEU A 169 1.41 -5.03 6.85
C LEU A 169 1.76 -6.17 5.89
N LEU A 170 0.86 -6.50 4.96
CA LEU A 170 0.98 -7.66 4.08
C LEU A 170 0.43 -7.34 2.68
N GLY A 171 1.26 -7.54 1.64
CA GLY A 171 0.87 -7.32 0.24
C GLY A 171 0.61 -8.62 -0.53
N THR A 172 1.04 -8.67 -1.80
CA THR A 172 0.94 -9.83 -2.71
C THR A 172 1.49 -11.16 -2.18
N GLY A 173 2.22 -11.19 -1.06
CA GLY A 173 2.71 -12.42 -0.43
C GLY A 173 1.66 -13.26 0.30
N LEU A 174 0.54 -12.68 0.72
CA LEU A 174 -0.43 -13.32 1.62
C LEU A 174 -1.45 -14.20 0.88
N ASP A 175 -1.50 -15.50 1.16
CA ASP A 175 -2.38 -16.50 0.49
C ASP A 175 -3.23 -17.32 1.48
N ARG A 176 -3.29 -16.88 2.73
CA ARG A 176 -3.93 -17.58 3.84
C ARG A 176 -4.58 -16.60 4.80
N PRO A 177 -5.53 -17.05 5.65
CA PRO A 177 -6.13 -16.20 6.66
C PRO A 177 -5.11 -15.56 7.60
N LEU A 178 -5.41 -14.35 8.04
CA LEU A 178 -4.60 -13.64 9.03
C LEU A 178 -4.58 -14.40 10.35
N SER A 179 -3.44 -14.36 11.03
CA SER A 179 -3.29 -14.92 12.37
C SER A 179 -3.06 -13.81 13.39
N HIS A 180 -3.35 -14.09 14.65
CA HIS A 180 -2.89 -13.26 15.75
C HIS A 180 -1.35 -13.08 15.68
N PRO A 181 -0.80 -11.89 15.97
CA PRO A 181 -1.49 -10.67 16.42
C PRO A 181 -2.00 -9.74 15.30
N ILE A 182 -1.77 -10.08 14.02
CA ILE A 182 -2.11 -9.19 12.89
C ILE A 182 -3.61 -8.89 12.82
N THR A 183 -4.47 -9.85 13.17
CA THR A 183 -5.93 -9.66 13.23
C THR A 183 -6.34 -8.52 14.19
N GLU A 184 -5.60 -8.30 15.27
CA GLU A 184 -5.87 -7.18 16.19
C GLU A 184 -5.46 -5.84 15.58
N VAL A 185 -4.35 -5.81 14.84
CA VAL A 185 -3.92 -4.60 14.13
C VAL A 185 -4.92 -4.23 13.03
N VAL A 186 -5.38 -5.19 12.23
CA VAL A 186 -6.40 -4.95 11.20
C VAL A 186 -7.71 -4.45 11.80
N GLY A 187 -8.19 -5.08 12.87
CA GLY A 187 -9.36 -4.58 13.60
C GLY A 187 -9.18 -3.14 14.07
N TRP A 188 -8.02 -2.83 14.66
CA TRP A 188 -7.70 -1.48 15.12
C TRP A 188 -7.64 -0.45 13.97
N ILE A 189 -7.05 -0.79 12.82
CA ILE A 189 -7.04 0.07 11.62
C ILE A 189 -8.47 0.41 11.20
N ASN A 190 -9.33 -0.61 11.10
CA ASN A 190 -10.73 -0.43 10.73
C ASN A 190 -11.52 0.37 11.77
N ASP A 191 -11.19 0.24 13.06
CA ASP A 191 -11.78 1.07 14.12
C ASP A 191 -11.33 2.54 14.02
N ARG A 192 -10.07 2.81 13.64
CA ARG A 192 -9.58 4.18 13.37
C ARG A 192 -10.30 4.80 12.18
N ALA A 193 -10.52 4.03 11.12
CA ALA A 193 -11.30 4.46 9.97
C ALA A 193 -12.71 4.90 10.36
N ALA A 194 -13.38 4.13 11.22
CA ALA A 194 -14.73 4.42 11.68
C ALA A 194 -14.85 5.70 12.52
N VAL A 195 -13.74 6.19 13.11
CA VAL A 195 -13.71 7.43 13.91
C VAL A 195 -13.05 8.61 13.19
N GLY A 196 -12.73 8.46 11.90
CA GLY A 196 -12.34 9.57 11.02
C GLY A 196 -10.93 9.52 10.44
N ALA A 197 -10.14 8.48 10.74
CA ALA A 197 -8.82 8.34 10.11
C ALA A 197 -8.94 7.92 8.64
N ILE A 198 -8.18 8.55 7.75
CA ILE A 198 -8.02 8.08 6.37
C ILE A 198 -7.11 6.85 6.36
N VAL A 199 -7.50 5.81 5.64
CA VAL A 199 -6.75 4.55 5.54
C VAL A 199 -6.21 4.39 4.13
N ILE A 200 -4.89 4.30 3.99
CA ILE A 200 -4.21 4.07 2.73
C ILE A 200 -3.53 2.70 2.78
N ALA A 201 -3.88 1.80 1.87
CA ALA A 201 -3.22 0.51 1.75
C ALA A 201 -2.03 0.58 0.77
N ALA A 202 -0.89 0.04 1.20
CA ALA A 202 0.27 -0.20 0.36
C ALA A 202 0.13 -1.55 -0.35
N ASP A 203 0.23 -1.50 -1.68
CA ASP A 203 0.09 -2.61 -2.62
C ASP A 203 -1.33 -3.20 -2.68
N ILE A 204 -1.77 -3.84 -1.58
CA ILE A 204 -3.04 -4.54 -1.42
C ILE A 204 -3.52 -4.33 0.03
N PRO A 205 -4.82 -4.05 0.29
CA PRO A 205 -5.35 -4.07 1.65
C PRO A 205 -5.07 -5.42 2.32
N THR A 206 -4.37 -5.38 3.45
CA THR A 206 -3.97 -6.57 4.20
C THR A 206 -5.18 -7.44 4.49
N GLY A 207 -5.09 -8.72 4.13
CA GLY A 207 -6.18 -9.70 4.27
C GLY A 207 -7.03 -9.93 3.03
N LEU A 208 -6.84 -9.12 1.99
CA LEU A 208 -7.47 -9.32 0.68
C LEU A 208 -6.62 -10.24 -0.19
N ASP A 209 -7.23 -11.22 -0.85
CA ASP A 209 -6.52 -12.04 -1.83
C ASP A 209 -6.27 -11.28 -3.14
N CYS A 210 -5.00 -11.28 -3.56
CA CYS A 210 -4.51 -10.60 -4.76
C CYS A 210 -5.20 -11.04 -6.05
N ASP A 211 -5.57 -12.31 -6.17
CA ASP A 211 -6.02 -12.88 -7.44
C ASP A 211 -7.55 -12.91 -7.54
N THR A 212 -8.23 -13.11 -6.41
CA THR A 212 -9.68 -13.31 -6.35
C THR A 212 -10.46 -12.09 -5.83
N GLY A 213 -9.81 -11.17 -5.10
CA GLY A 213 -10.49 -10.02 -4.49
C GLY A 213 -11.40 -10.40 -3.32
N ALA A 214 -11.28 -11.62 -2.81
CA ALA A 214 -12.01 -12.08 -1.65
C ALA A 214 -11.16 -11.91 -0.38
N PRO A 215 -11.78 -11.57 0.77
CA PRO A 215 -11.12 -11.66 2.06
C PRO A 215 -10.65 -13.09 2.35
N LEU A 216 -9.45 -13.23 2.89
CA LEU A 216 -8.88 -14.51 3.29
C LEU A 216 -9.41 -14.89 4.68
N LEU A 217 -10.58 -15.53 4.71
CA LEU A 217 -11.28 -15.91 5.95
C LEU A 217 -10.90 -17.31 6.43
N ALA A 218 -10.83 -17.50 7.75
CA ALA A 218 -10.72 -18.83 8.32
C ALA A 218 -12.05 -19.60 8.14
N PRO A 219 -12.03 -20.95 8.07
CA PRO A 219 -13.26 -21.72 7.95
C PRO A 219 -14.23 -21.46 9.11
N GLY A 220 -15.43 -20.99 8.80
CA GLY A 220 -16.48 -20.69 9.79
C GLY A 220 -16.55 -19.22 10.21
N ASP A 221 -15.56 -18.40 9.83
CA ASP A 221 -15.55 -16.96 10.07
C ASP A 221 -16.40 -16.26 9.00
N THR A 222 -17.68 -16.07 9.28
CA THR A 222 -18.63 -15.46 8.32
C THR A 222 -19.40 -14.26 8.88
N ASP A 223 -19.17 -13.88 10.13
CA ASP A 223 -19.83 -12.71 10.72
C ASP A 223 -19.05 -11.41 10.45
N GLU A 224 -19.71 -10.28 10.72
CA GLU A 224 -19.14 -8.95 10.51
C GLU A 224 -17.91 -8.67 11.37
N GLU A 225 -17.83 -9.25 12.57
CA GLU A 225 -16.68 -9.04 13.46
C GLU A 225 -15.45 -9.79 12.94
N ALA A 226 -15.64 -11.00 12.42
CA ALA A 226 -14.57 -11.75 11.78
C ALA A 226 -14.08 -11.05 10.51
N LEU A 227 -14.99 -10.55 9.67
CA LEU A 227 -14.63 -9.73 8.50
C LEU A 227 -13.84 -8.48 8.88
N ARG A 228 -14.29 -7.76 9.92
CA ARG A 228 -13.63 -6.54 10.42
C ARG A 228 -12.18 -6.77 10.84
N ARG A 229 -11.83 -7.98 11.29
CA ARG A 229 -10.47 -8.34 11.71
C ARG A 229 -9.67 -9.11 10.65
N ALA A 230 -10.31 -9.52 9.57
CA ALA A 230 -9.71 -10.34 8.52
C ALA A 230 -9.19 -9.54 7.33
N VAL A 231 -9.72 -8.33 7.08
CA VAL A 231 -9.31 -7.51 5.94
C VAL A 231 -9.38 -6.02 6.27
N VAL A 232 -8.37 -5.26 5.85
CA VAL A 232 -8.36 -3.80 5.95
C VAL A 232 -9.36 -3.20 4.97
N VAL A 233 -10.15 -2.24 5.46
CA VAL A 233 -11.03 -1.41 4.64
C VAL A 233 -10.30 -0.10 4.35
N ALA A 234 -9.72 0.01 3.16
CA ALA A 234 -8.96 1.18 2.75
C ALA A 234 -9.87 2.24 2.11
N HIS A 235 -9.56 3.50 2.37
CA HIS A 235 -10.12 4.64 1.62
C HIS A 235 -9.43 4.78 0.25
N ALA A 236 -8.14 4.44 0.18
CA ALA A 236 -7.38 4.34 -1.05
C ALA A 236 -6.33 3.23 -0.99
N THR A 237 -5.98 2.66 -2.14
CA THR A 237 -4.91 1.67 -2.29
C THR A 237 -3.91 2.16 -3.35
N VAL A 238 -2.64 2.25 -2.97
CA VAL A 238 -1.53 2.49 -3.91
C VAL A 238 -0.96 1.14 -4.32
N THR A 239 -1.31 0.67 -5.50
CA THR A 239 -0.77 -0.60 -6.05
C THR A 239 0.51 -0.39 -6.84
N PHE A 240 1.42 -1.34 -6.72
CA PHE A 240 2.66 -1.36 -7.50
C PHE A 240 2.58 -2.32 -8.68
N VAL A 241 3.45 -2.13 -9.69
CA VAL A 241 3.50 -2.86 -10.98
C VAL A 241 2.27 -2.62 -11.86
N GLY A 242 1.07 -2.80 -11.32
CA GLY A 242 -0.20 -2.59 -12.01
C GLY A 242 -1.38 -2.99 -11.13
N VAL A 243 -2.57 -2.99 -11.73
CA VAL A 243 -3.82 -3.39 -11.04
C VAL A 243 -3.81 -4.89 -10.81
N LYS A 244 -4.18 -5.32 -9.60
CA LYS A 244 -4.24 -6.74 -9.24
C LYS A 244 -5.52 -7.35 -9.80
N ALA A 245 -5.46 -8.61 -10.24
CA ALA A 245 -6.61 -9.33 -10.77
C ALA A 245 -7.83 -9.29 -9.83
N GLY A 246 -7.60 -9.48 -8.53
CA GLY A 246 -8.64 -9.43 -7.51
C GLY A 246 -9.34 -8.07 -7.39
N PHE A 247 -8.71 -6.98 -7.81
CA PHE A 247 -9.32 -5.65 -7.70
C PHE A 247 -10.46 -5.43 -8.71
N LEU A 248 -10.53 -6.29 -9.74
CA LEU A 248 -11.61 -6.27 -10.72
C LEU A 248 -12.81 -7.13 -10.28
N ALA A 249 -12.68 -7.90 -9.20
CA ALA A 249 -13.77 -8.73 -8.70
C ALA A 249 -14.93 -7.85 -8.19
N PRO A 250 -16.20 -8.24 -8.43
CA PRO A 250 -17.35 -7.49 -7.94
C PRO A 250 -17.31 -7.32 -6.41
N GLY A 251 -17.36 -6.08 -5.94
CA GLY A 251 -17.34 -5.75 -4.52
C GLY A 251 -15.94 -5.61 -3.92
N ALA A 252 -14.86 -5.83 -4.68
CA ALA A 252 -13.50 -5.60 -4.21
C ALA A 252 -13.24 -4.12 -3.85
N GLU A 253 -13.93 -3.19 -4.52
CA GLU A 253 -13.86 -1.75 -4.26
C GLU A 253 -14.24 -1.37 -2.82
N ARG A 254 -15.01 -2.21 -2.13
CA ARG A 254 -15.37 -2.01 -0.73
C ARG A 254 -14.16 -2.15 0.21
N TRP A 255 -13.11 -2.82 -0.24
CA TRP A 255 -11.87 -3.04 0.51
C TRP A 255 -10.76 -2.13 0.04
N THR A 256 -10.68 -1.91 -1.28
CA THR A 256 -9.57 -1.18 -1.90
C THR A 256 -9.77 0.33 -1.91
N GLY A 257 -11.02 0.81 -1.88
CA GLY A 257 -11.32 2.22 -2.03
C GLY A 257 -10.87 2.76 -3.40
N GLU A 258 -10.34 3.98 -3.43
CA GLU A 258 -9.73 4.53 -4.65
C GLU A 258 -8.41 3.81 -4.98
N VAL A 259 -8.31 3.21 -6.16
CA VAL A 259 -7.10 2.51 -6.60
C VAL A 259 -6.26 3.41 -7.50
N CYS A 260 -5.00 3.60 -7.14
CA CYS A 260 -4.00 4.25 -7.99
C CYS A 260 -2.78 3.34 -8.18
N VAL A 261 -2.18 3.39 -9.38
CA VAL A 261 -0.98 2.60 -9.71
C VAL A 261 0.26 3.46 -9.51
N GLY A 262 1.08 3.11 -8.53
CA GLY A 262 2.41 3.66 -8.31
C GLY A 262 3.43 3.06 -9.28
N ASP A 263 4.15 3.92 -10.00
CA ASP A 263 5.25 3.50 -10.86
C ASP A 263 6.48 3.15 -10.00
N ILE A 264 6.86 1.88 -9.98
CA ILE A 264 8.03 1.41 -9.25
C ILE A 264 9.34 1.48 -10.07
N GLY A 265 9.29 1.99 -11.30
CA GLY A 265 10.44 2.02 -12.20
C GLY A 265 10.75 0.67 -12.85
N ALA A 266 9.80 -0.26 -12.87
CA ALA A 266 9.93 -1.51 -13.61
C ALA A 266 9.90 -1.23 -15.13
N PRO A 267 10.81 -1.82 -15.93
CA PRO A 267 10.79 -1.68 -17.38
C PRO A 267 9.42 -2.00 -17.99
N ILE A 268 8.96 -1.16 -18.92
CA ILE A 268 7.64 -1.31 -19.55
C ILE A 268 7.50 -2.64 -20.31
N GLU A 269 8.60 -3.18 -20.82
CA GLU A 269 8.66 -4.48 -21.47
C GLU A 269 8.26 -5.61 -20.53
N LEU A 270 8.55 -5.50 -19.22
CA LEU A 270 8.13 -6.48 -18.22
C LEU A 270 6.64 -6.36 -17.92
N LEU A 271 6.12 -5.13 -17.84
CA LEU A 271 4.70 -4.90 -17.65
C LEU A 271 3.90 -5.50 -18.81
N GLN A 272 4.34 -5.27 -20.05
CA GLN A 272 3.72 -5.84 -21.25
C GLN A 272 3.88 -7.36 -21.36
N ARG A 273 4.98 -7.92 -20.85
CA ARG A 273 5.26 -9.36 -20.89
C ARG A 273 4.39 -10.15 -19.91
N TYR A 274 4.17 -9.61 -18.71
CA TYR A 274 3.53 -10.34 -17.61
C TYR A 274 2.12 -9.84 -17.26
N GLY A 275 1.73 -8.67 -17.76
CA GLY A 275 0.40 -8.12 -17.62
C GLY A 275 -0.56 -8.66 -18.69
N VAL A 276 -1.83 -8.80 -18.31
CA VAL A 276 -2.92 -9.20 -19.20
C VAL A 276 -3.85 -8.00 -19.41
N PRO A 277 -4.32 -7.70 -20.64
CA PRO A 277 -5.30 -6.64 -20.84
C PRO A 277 -6.57 -6.89 -20.02
N ALA A 278 -7.09 -5.85 -19.35
CA ALA A 278 -8.27 -5.97 -18.49
C ALA A 278 -9.54 -6.48 -19.20
N GLN A 279 -9.59 -6.40 -20.54
CA GLN A 279 -10.70 -6.92 -21.35
C GLN A 279 -10.70 -8.45 -21.46
N GLU A 280 -9.58 -9.09 -21.12
CA GLU A 280 -9.39 -10.55 -21.18
C GLU A 280 -9.56 -11.22 -19.81
N HIS A 281 -9.90 -10.45 -18.77
CA HIS A 281 -10.16 -10.87 -17.39
C HIS A 281 -11.66 -10.85 -17.07
#